data_AF-A0AAF0HXI9-F1
#
_entry.id   AF-A0AAF0HXI9-F1
#
_cell.length_a   1.000
_cell.length_b   1.000
_cell.length_c   1.000
_cell.angle_alpha   90.00
_cell.angle_beta   90.00
_cell.angle_gamma   90.00
#
_symmetry.space_group_name_H-M   'P 1'
#
loop_
_entity.id
_entity.type
_entity.pdbx_description
1 polymer ?
#
loop_
_entity_poly.entity_id
_entity_poly.type
_entity_poly.pdbx_seq_one_letter_code
_entity_poly.pdbx_strand_id
1 'polypeptide(L)'
;MLLVVAPLMMMLAAAPAADAVGNGRKAFSTCLASQTKPALDKKLSLGDFQSEIKKACADKETAFRTAIVAQDKADGMSDKDAQSDADDQISEYVDKIVAEYEDYNKPG
;
A
#
# COMPACT_ATOMS: atom_id res chain seq x y z
N MET A 1 23.12 -22.35 -52.41
CA MET A 1 23.87 -22.70 -51.19
C MET A 1 24.53 -21.42 -50.71
N LEU A 2 24.17 -20.74 -49.63
CA LEU A 2 23.28 -20.96 -48.50
C LEU A 2 22.86 -19.54 -48.03
N LEU A 3 21.55 -19.24 -47.93
CA LEU A 3 21.08 -18.01 -47.28
C LEU A 3 21.10 -18.27 -45.78
N VAL A 4 22.03 -17.65 -45.05
CA VAL A 4 22.08 -17.70 -43.59
C VAL A 4 21.07 -16.68 -43.05
N VAL A 5 19.85 -17.14 -42.79
CA VAL A 5 18.84 -16.36 -42.06
C VAL A 5 19.10 -16.59 -40.58
N ALA A 6 19.84 -15.69 -39.94
CA ALA A 6 20.01 -15.71 -38.49
C ALA A 6 18.69 -15.26 -37.85
N PRO A 7 18.04 -16.08 -36.99
CA PRO A 7 16.85 -15.63 -36.28
C PRO A 7 17.30 -14.62 -35.22
N LEU A 8 16.95 -13.34 -35.41
CA LEU A 8 16.96 -12.37 -34.34
C LEU A 8 16.02 -12.89 -33.25
N MET A 9 16.60 -13.46 -32.18
CA MET A 9 15.87 -13.64 -30.94
C MET A 9 15.57 -12.24 -30.40
N MET A 10 14.34 -11.78 -30.58
CA MET A 10 13.85 -10.62 -29.85
C MET A 10 13.88 -10.99 -28.37
N MET A 11 14.89 -10.47 -27.66
CA MET A 11 14.86 -10.40 -26.21
C MET A 11 13.60 -9.59 -25.85
N LEU A 12 12.55 -10.30 -25.43
CA LEU A 12 11.38 -9.67 -24.85
C LEU A 12 11.86 -9.11 -23.50
N ALA A 13 12.35 -7.87 -23.53
CA ALA A 13 12.63 -7.13 -22.32
C ALA A 13 11.31 -7.11 -21.53
N ALA A 14 11.27 -7.84 -20.42
CA ALA A 14 10.16 -7.72 -19.49
C ALA A 14 10.06 -6.24 -19.15
N ALA A 15 8.92 -5.63 -19.48
CA ALA A 15 8.66 -4.25 -19.08
C ALA A 15 8.93 -4.17 -17.57
N PRO A 16 9.60 -3.11 -17.08
CA PRO A 16 9.82 -2.95 -15.65
C PRO A 16 8.47 -3.14 -14.96
N ALA A 17 8.44 -4.01 -13.95
CA ALA A 17 7.24 -4.19 -13.14
C ALA A 17 6.77 -2.80 -12.72
N ALA A 18 5.55 -2.43 -13.12
CA ALA A 18 4.97 -1.16 -12.73
C ALA A 18 5.15 -0.97 -11.22
N ASP A 19 5.49 0.26 -10.77
CA ASP A 19 5.79 0.60 -9.37
C ASP A 19 4.69 0.10 -8.41
N ALA A 20 4.83 -1.14 -7.95
CA ALA A 20 3.80 -1.84 -7.21
C ALA A 20 3.66 -1.27 -5.80
N VAL A 21 4.79 -0.89 -5.20
CA VAL A 21 4.85 -0.24 -3.89
C VAL A 21 4.19 1.13 -3.95
N GLY A 22 4.53 1.97 -4.92
CA GLY A 22 3.92 3.29 -5.09
C GLY A 22 2.42 3.22 -5.40
N ASN A 23 2.01 2.27 -6.25
CA ASN A 23 0.58 2.04 -6.52
C ASN A 23 -0.18 1.54 -5.28
N GLY A 24 0.40 0.61 -4.52
CA GLY A 24 -0.16 0.11 -3.26
C GLY A 24 -0.31 1.23 -2.23
N ARG A 25 0.75 2.02 -2.02
CA ARG A 25 0.78 3.20 -1.15
C ARG A 25 -0.33 4.18 -1.48
N LYS A 26 -0.48 4.52 -2.77
CA LYS A 26 -1.53 5.42 -3.25
C LYS A 26 -2.92 4.85 -2.98
N ALA A 27 -3.14 3.58 -3.27
CA ALA A 27 -4.45 2.95 -3.09
C ALA A 27 -4.84 2.85 -1.61
N PHE A 28 -3.89 2.49 -0.73
CA PHE A 28 -4.12 2.40 0.71
C PHE A 28 -4.41 3.77 1.32
N SER A 29 -3.54 4.76 1.10
CA SER A 29 -3.74 6.13 1.60
C SER A 29 -5.04 6.78 1.08
N THR A 30 -5.40 6.54 -0.19
CA THR A 30 -6.69 7.01 -0.74
C THR A 30 -7.87 6.35 -0.03
N CYS A 31 -7.79 5.05 0.26
CA CYS A 31 -8.82 4.34 1.01
C CYS A 31 -9.00 4.94 2.41
N LEU A 32 -7.90 5.11 3.16
CA LEU A 32 -7.93 5.70 4.50
C LEU A 32 -8.59 7.08 4.50
N ALA A 33 -8.13 7.99 3.63
CA ALA A 33 -8.68 9.34 3.52
C ALA A 33 -10.17 9.35 3.14
N SER A 34 -10.63 8.39 2.32
CA SER A 34 -12.04 8.29 1.93
C SER A 34 -12.98 7.96 3.08
N GLN A 35 -12.48 7.42 4.19
CA GLN A 35 -13.28 7.07 5.37
C GLN A 35 -13.43 8.23 6.36
N THR A 36 -12.54 9.23 6.34
CA THR A 36 -12.51 10.32 7.32
C THR A 36 -13.80 11.13 7.33
N LYS A 37 -14.22 11.67 6.17
CA LYS A 37 -15.44 12.48 6.10
C LYS A 37 -16.71 11.68 6.49
N PRO A 38 -16.96 10.48 5.94
CA PRO A 38 -18.11 9.68 6.35
C PRO A 38 -18.12 9.35 7.86
N ALA A 39 -16.95 9.12 8.46
CA ALA A 39 -16.84 8.86 9.89
C ALA A 39 -17.17 10.10 10.73
N LEU A 40 -16.71 11.29 10.32
CA LEU A 40 -17.06 12.56 10.97
C LEU A 40 -18.55 12.86 10.85
N ASP A 41 -19.14 12.67 9.67
CA ASP A 41 -20.58 12.89 9.43
C ASP A 41 -21.44 11.95 10.31
N LYS A 42 -20.96 10.72 10.54
CA LYS A 42 -21.57 9.73 11.43
C LYS A 42 -21.21 9.92 12.92
N LYS A 43 -20.29 10.84 13.23
CA LYS A 43 -19.74 11.08 14.57
C LYS A 43 -19.20 9.81 15.23
N LEU A 44 -18.44 9.02 14.48
CA LEU A 44 -17.82 7.81 15.02
C LEU A 44 -16.86 8.18 16.16
N SER A 45 -16.80 7.32 17.19
CA SER A 45 -15.72 7.42 18.17
C SER A 45 -14.37 7.14 17.49
N LEU A 46 -13.26 7.53 18.12
CA LEU A 46 -11.92 7.24 17.59
C LEU A 46 -11.70 5.73 17.39
N GLY A 47 -12.16 4.91 18.34
CA GLY A 47 -12.07 3.45 18.24
C GLY A 47 -12.95 2.85 17.14
N ASP A 48 -14.14 3.41 16.92
CA ASP A 48 -15.01 3.00 15.81
C ASP A 48 -14.42 3.39 14.45
N PHE A 49 -13.78 4.57 14.36
CA PHE A 49 -13.08 5.00 13.15
C PHE A 49 -11.91 4.06 12.83
N GLN A 50 -11.07 3.74 13.82
CA GLN A 50 -9.97 2.77 13.67
C GLN A 50 -10.49 1.39 13.19
N SER A 51 -11.62 0.94 13.75
CA SER A 51 -12.24 -0.33 13.34
C SER A 51 -12.79 -0.26 11.91
N GLU A 52 -13.38 0.87 11.52
CA GLU A 52 -13.92 1.10 10.18
C GLU A 52 -12.81 1.12 9.12
N ILE A 53 -11.73 1.88 9.33
CA ILE A 53 -10.63 1.94 8.36
C ILE A 53 -9.95 0.58 8.19
N LYS A 54 -9.78 -0.17 9.28
CA LYS A 54 -9.23 -1.53 9.24
C LYS A 54 -10.09 -2.46 8.39
N LYS A 55 -11.42 -2.37 8.53
CA LYS A 55 -12.36 -3.20 7.76
C LYS A 55 -12.45 -2.74 6.31
N ALA A 56 -12.64 -1.44 6.07
CA ALA A 56 -12.89 -0.88 4.74
C ALA A 56 -11.65 -0.95 3.83
N CYS A 57 -10.45 -0.88 4.41
CA CYS A 57 -9.19 -0.81 3.67
C CYS A 57 -8.36 -2.10 3.70
N ALA A 58 -8.86 -3.19 4.29
CA ALA A 58 -8.13 -4.47 4.46
C ALA A 58 -7.52 -4.99 3.15
N ASP A 59 -8.26 -4.97 2.04
CA ASP A 59 -7.76 -5.45 0.75
C ASP A 59 -6.60 -4.58 0.22
N LYS A 60 -6.67 -3.27 0.46
CA LYS A 60 -5.66 -2.31 -0.01
C LYS A 60 -4.42 -2.35 0.88
N GLU A 61 -4.60 -2.51 2.18
CA GLU A 61 -3.53 -2.78 3.14
C GLU A 61 -2.79 -4.06 2.77
N THR A 62 -3.51 -5.16 2.51
CA THR A 62 -2.93 -6.46 2.13
C THR A 62 -2.14 -6.34 0.82
N ALA A 63 -2.69 -5.64 -0.18
CA ALA A 63 -2.00 -5.42 -1.45
C ALA A 63 -0.73 -4.58 -1.28
N PHE A 64 -0.78 -3.53 -0.47
CA PHE A 64 0.38 -2.68 -0.18
C PHE A 64 1.46 -3.46 0.59
N ARG A 65 1.07 -4.19 1.64
CA ARG A 65 1.96 -5.08 2.40
C ARG A 65 2.69 -6.05 1.49
N THR A 66 1.94 -6.71 0.62
CA THR A 66 2.48 -7.71 -0.32
C THR A 66 3.49 -7.08 -1.27
N ALA A 67 3.23 -5.86 -1.76
CA ALA A 67 4.14 -5.15 -2.64
C ALA A 67 5.45 -4.74 -1.94
N ILE A 68 5.38 -4.24 -0.69
CA ILE A 68 6.57 -3.90 0.10
C ILE A 68 7.42 -5.15 0.32
N VAL A 69 6.82 -6.20 0.88
CA VAL A 69 7.54 -7.45 1.18
C VAL A 69 8.19 -8.04 -0.07
N ALA A 70 7.51 -7.98 -1.22
CA ALA A 70 8.08 -8.47 -2.47
C ALA A 70 9.28 -7.63 -2.95
N GLN A 71 9.18 -6.31 -2.84
CA GLN A 71 10.25 -5.38 -3.21
C GLN A 71 11.47 -5.53 -2.29
N ASP A 72 11.26 -5.52 -0.97
CA ASP A 72 12.35 -5.61 0.01
C ASP A 72 13.12 -6.93 -0.13
N LYS A 73 12.40 -8.03 -0.37
CA LYS A 73 13.03 -9.33 -0.65
C LYS A 73 13.81 -9.32 -1.97
N ALA A 74 13.32 -8.65 -3.00
CA ALA A 74 14.06 -8.46 -4.25
C ALA A 74 15.33 -7.61 -4.04
N ASP A 75 15.30 -6.69 -3.08
CA ASP A 75 16.42 -5.84 -2.67
C ASP A 75 17.36 -6.51 -1.65
N GLY A 76 17.10 -7.78 -1.29
CA GLY A 76 17.98 -8.62 -0.47
C GLY A 76 17.69 -8.62 1.03
N MET A 77 16.56 -8.03 1.45
CA MET A 77 16.11 -8.07 2.84
C MET A 77 15.67 -9.47 3.26
N SER A 78 15.85 -9.81 4.55
CA SER A 78 15.34 -11.07 5.10
C SER A 78 13.81 -11.06 5.16
N ASP A 79 13.18 -12.24 5.13
CA ASP A 79 11.71 -12.34 5.26
C ASP A 79 11.20 -11.67 6.54
N LYS A 80 11.94 -11.75 7.65
CA LYS A 80 11.56 -11.11 8.92
C LYS A 80 11.60 -9.59 8.81
N ASP A 81 12.69 -9.06 8.24
CA ASP A 81 12.89 -7.62 8.18
C ASP A 81 11.93 -6.98 7.16
N ALA A 82 11.65 -7.65 6.04
CA ALA A 82 10.68 -7.19 5.04
C ALA A 82 9.24 -7.15 5.59
N GLN A 83 8.89 -8.09 6.47
CA GLN A 83 7.61 -8.03 7.17
C GLN A 83 7.55 -6.87 8.16
N SER A 84 8.65 -6.62 8.90
CA SER A 84 8.74 -5.51 9.85
C SER A 84 8.65 -4.16 9.13
N ASP A 85 9.35 -3.99 8.00
CA ASP A 85 9.29 -2.76 7.22
C ASP A 85 7.87 -2.51 6.68
N ALA A 86 7.20 -3.56 6.20
CA ALA A 86 5.81 -3.44 5.78
C ALA A 86 4.86 -3.08 6.94
N ASP A 87 5.07 -3.63 8.14
CA ASP A 87 4.32 -3.26 9.35
C ASP A 87 4.54 -1.79 9.71
N ASP A 88 5.79 -1.33 9.73
CA ASP A 88 6.16 0.04 10.06
C ASP A 88 5.54 1.03 9.06
N GLN A 89 5.71 0.79 7.75
CA GLN A 89 5.14 1.66 6.71
C GLN A 89 3.60 1.71 6.78
N ILE A 90 2.92 0.59 7.04
CA ILE A 90 1.46 0.58 7.17
C ILE A 90 1.03 1.37 8.39
N SER A 91 1.69 1.17 9.53
CA SER A 91 1.36 1.85 10.79
C SER A 91 1.50 3.37 10.67
N GLU A 92 2.52 3.88 9.97
CA GLU A 92 2.69 5.33 9.74
C GLU A 92 1.47 5.98 9.07
N TYR A 93 0.88 5.31 8.07
CA TYR A 93 -0.32 5.83 7.40
C TYR A 93 -1.57 5.75 8.29
N VAL A 94 -1.70 4.66 9.06
CA VAL A 94 -2.81 4.47 9.99
C VAL A 94 -2.74 5.49 11.13
N ASP A 95 -1.59 5.65 11.76
CA ASP A 95 -1.38 6.60 12.85
C ASP A 95 -1.64 8.02 12.39
N LYS A 96 -1.16 8.39 11.19
CA LYS A 96 -1.42 9.70 10.60
C LYS A 96 -2.91 9.95 10.41
N ILE A 97 -3.66 9.03 9.79
CA ILE A 97 -5.09 9.28 9.52
C ILE A 97 -5.92 9.28 10.80
N VAL A 98 -5.52 8.49 11.81
CA VAL A 98 -6.14 8.45 13.13
C VAL A 98 -5.91 9.78 13.85
N ALA A 99 -4.70 10.31 13.84
CA ALA A 99 -4.37 11.60 14.43
C ALA A 99 -5.14 12.76 13.74
N GLU A 100 -5.18 12.75 12.39
CA GLU A 100 -5.96 13.73 11.62
C GLU A 100 -7.46 13.67 11.98
N TYR A 101 -8.02 12.46 12.11
CA TYR A 101 -9.41 12.27 12.52
C TYR A 101 -9.67 12.78 13.94
N GLU A 102 -8.78 12.46 14.88
CA GLU A 102 -8.87 12.94 16.26
C GLU A 102 -8.85 14.48 16.31
N ASP A 103 -7.97 15.12 15.54
CA ASP A 103 -7.90 16.58 15.44
C ASP A 103 -9.20 17.18 14.88
N TYR A 104 -9.79 16.59 13.85
CA TYR A 104 -11.07 17.04 13.29
C TYR A 104 -12.27 16.83 14.22
N ASN A 105 -12.18 15.87 15.14
CA ASN A 105 -13.26 15.52 16.05
C ASN A 105 -13.21 16.27 17.39
N LYS A 106 -12.19 17.12 17.61
CA LYS A 106 -12.09 17.96 18.80
C LYS A 106 -13.22 19.02 18.80
N PRO A 107 -13.90 19.25 19.93
CA PRO A 107 -14.80 20.39 20.08
C PRO A 107 -13.99 21.69 19.90
N GLY A 108 -14.50 22.60 19.06
CA GLY A 108 -13.98 23.96 18.94
C GLY A 108 -14.29 24.82 20.16
#